data_AF-A0A1F8XRK1-F1
#
_entry.id   AF-A0A1F8XRK1-F1
#
_cell.length_a   1.000
_cell.length_b   1.000
_cell.length_c   1.000
_cell.angle_alpha   90.00
_cell.angle_beta   90.00
_cell.angle_gamma   90.00
#
_symmetry.space_group_name_H-M   'P 1'
#
loop_
_entity.id
_entity.type
_entity.pdbx_description
1 polymer ?
#
loop_
_entity_poly.entity_id
_entity_poly.type
_entity_poly.pdbx_seq_one_letter_code
_entity_poly.pdbx_strand_id
1 'polypeptide(L)'
;MRRTRLEYSGVRGRGGFTLIEVLVALALVSAIIAALYGSFFSVLKGRDSIGASLERSREVGRFLDAFSKEASSAFYKDGNKASLLKGENKDSRGRPASALVFTAFTYPVMREGGAGGDLLAIRYFTETGEDGKMTLYKEAWDAYRGDRLSIKLPVIEDIEGFEVSFLSGNGWAKAWDTSLEKKLPAAIKAVVSIKETGAIAEYRAIPRVVIR
;
A
#
# COMPACT_ATOMS: atom_id res chain seq x y z
N MET A 1 -38.77 -62.21 78.02
CA MET A 1 -38.57 -62.03 76.56
C MET A 1 -38.49 -60.54 76.24
N ARG A 2 -37.33 -60.02 75.84
CA ARG A 2 -37.17 -58.70 75.20
C ARG A 2 -36.10 -58.85 74.11
N ARG A 3 -36.48 -58.72 72.84
CA ARG A 3 -35.54 -58.67 71.71
C ARG A 3 -35.23 -57.19 71.43
N THR A 4 -33.98 -56.80 71.67
CA THR A 4 -33.40 -55.54 71.19
C THR A 4 -33.14 -55.66 69.69
N ARG A 5 -33.78 -54.80 68.90
CA ARG A 5 -33.54 -54.64 67.47
C ARG A 5 -32.40 -53.64 67.29
N LEU A 6 -31.28 -54.07 66.74
CA LEU A 6 -30.17 -53.20 66.36
C LEU A 6 -30.49 -52.55 65.00
N GLU A 7 -30.56 -51.23 64.96
CA GLU A 7 -30.59 -50.45 63.72
C GLU A 7 -29.19 -50.43 63.12
N TYR A 8 -29.04 -51.00 61.92
CA TYR A 8 -27.82 -50.87 61.13
C TYR A 8 -27.83 -49.52 60.41
N SER A 9 -26.95 -48.62 60.81
CA SER A 9 -26.63 -47.40 60.08
C SER A 9 -25.86 -47.75 58.80
N GLY A 10 -26.55 -47.70 57.67
CA GLY A 10 -25.95 -47.89 56.35
C GLY A 10 -24.93 -46.79 56.06
N VAL A 11 -23.65 -47.13 56.09
CA VAL A 11 -22.58 -46.31 55.52
C VAL A 11 -22.85 -46.22 54.01
N ARG A 12 -23.22 -45.02 53.52
CA ARG A 12 -23.31 -44.73 52.08
C ARG A 12 -21.97 -45.07 51.44
N GLY A 13 -21.97 -46.07 50.55
CA GLY A 13 -20.81 -46.44 49.75
C GLY A 13 -20.31 -45.23 48.96
N ARG A 14 -19.03 -44.91 49.10
CA ARG A 14 -18.33 -43.95 48.25
C ARG A 14 -18.21 -44.58 46.87
N GLY A 15 -18.98 -44.10 45.89
CA GLY A 15 -18.88 -44.52 44.51
C GLY A 15 -17.55 -44.10 43.91
N GLY A 16 -16.79 -45.05 43.35
CA GLY A 16 -15.66 -44.76 42.48
C GLY A 16 -16.14 -44.29 41.11
N PHE A 17 -15.32 -43.49 40.43
CA PHE A 17 -15.59 -43.05 39.07
C PHE A 17 -15.64 -44.24 38.11
N THR A 18 -16.61 -44.23 37.21
CA THR A 18 -16.70 -45.26 36.16
C THR A 18 -15.72 -44.95 35.03
N LEU A 19 -15.23 -45.97 34.32
CA LEU A 19 -14.35 -45.78 33.16
C LEU A 19 -14.97 -44.85 32.11
N ILE A 20 -16.29 -44.97 31.91
CA ILE A 20 -17.03 -44.14 30.97
C ILE A 20 -17.06 -42.67 31.40
N GLU A 21 -17.14 -42.39 32.69
CA GLU A 21 -17.15 -41.02 33.22
C GLU A 21 -15.80 -40.33 33.01
N VAL A 22 -14.69 -41.05 33.20
CA VAL A 22 -13.34 -40.54 32.90
C VAL A 22 -13.16 -40.29 31.40
N LEU A 23 -13.66 -41.20 30.54
CA LEU A 23 -13.61 -41.04 29.08
C LEU A 23 -14.41 -39.81 28.61
N VAL A 24 -15.62 -39.63 29.15
CA VAL A 24 -16.47 -38.48 28.82
C VAL A 24 -15.83 -37.18 29.32
N ALA A 25 -15.29 -37.16 30.53
CA ALA A 25 -14.58 -35.98 31.05
C ALA A 25 -13.37 -35.61 30.17
N LEU A 26 -12.57 -36.59 29.75
CA LEU A 26 -11.43 -36.37 28.86
C LEU A 26 -11.86 -35.88 27.47
N ALA A 27 -12.95 -36.41 26.93
CA ALA A 27 -13.51 -35.98 25.65
C ALA A 27 -13.99 -34.52 25.72
N LEU A 28 -14.67 -34.12 26.80
CA LEU A 28 -15.11 -32.74 27.00
C LEU A 28 -13.93 -31.78 27.17
N VAL A 29 -12.94 -32.14 27.98
CA VAL A 29 -11.74 -31.31 28.18
C VAL A 29 -10.96 -31.14 26.87
N SER A 30 -10.77 -32.21 26.09
CA SER A 30 -10.06 -32.12 24.81
C SER A 30 -10.83 -31.28 23.78
N ALA A 31 -12.17 -31.39 23.72
CA ALA A 31 -13.00 -30.54 22.89
C ALA A 31 -12.90 -29.06 23.28
N ILE A 32 -12.92 -28.75 24.58
CA ILE A 32 -12.76 -27.39 25.10
C ILE A 32 -11.37 -26.84 24.73
N ILE A 33 -10.30 -27.60 24.96
CA ILE A 33 -8.93 -27.19 24.60
C ILE A 33 -8.83 -26.94 23.09
N ALA A 34 -9.42 -27.80 22.26
CA ALA A 34 -9.43 -27.61 20.81
C ALA A 34 -10.16 -26.33 20.38
N ALA A 35 -11.30 -26.03 20.99
CA ALA A 35 -12.04 -24.80 20.72
C ALA A 35 -11.25 -23.54 21.15
N LEU A 36 -10.61 -23.58 22.33
CA LEU A 36 -9.75 -22.50 22.81
C LEU A 36 -8.54 -22.29 21.90
N TYR A 37 -7.89 -23.37 21.48
CA TYR A 37 -6.74 -23.33 20.57
C TYR A 37 -7.17 -22.80 19.19
N GLY A 38 -8.31 -23.24 18.66
CA GLY A 38 -8.88 -22.72 17.41
C GLY A 38 -9.13 -21.21 17.46
N SER A 39 -9.73 -20.72 18.55
CA SER A 39 -9.95 -19.29 18.77
C SER A 39 -8.63 -18.51 18.82
N PHE A 40 -7.66 -18.99 19.59
CA PHE A 40 -6.34 -18.36 19.72
C PHE A 40 -5.60 -18.27 18.38
N PHE A 41 -5.56 -19.36 17.59
CA PHE A 41 -4.93 -19.36 16.27
C PHE A 41 -5.65 -18.47 15.26
N SER A 42 -6.97 -18.37 15.36
CA SER A 42 -7.75 -17.45 14.52
C SER A 42 -7.37 -15.99 14.80
N VAL A 43 -7.20 -15.61 16.07
CA VAL A 43 -6.78 -14.27 16.46
C VAL A 43 -5.35 -13.97 15.99
N LEU A 44 -4.42 -14.92 16.15
CA LEU A 44 -3.04 -14.76 15.68
C LEU A 44 -2.97 -14.56 14.16
N LYS A 45 -3.65 -15.41 13.37
CA LYS A 45 -3.71 -15.26 11.91
C LYS A 45 -4.34 -13.93 11.48
N GLY A 46 -5.37 -13.49 12.19
CA GLY A 46 -6.00 -12.18 11.94
C GLY A 46 -5.00 -11.04 12.16
N ARG A 47 -4.23 -11.09 13.25
CA ARG A 47 -3.24 -10.05 13.59
C ARG A 47 -2.13 -9.94 12.55
N ASP A 48 -1.58 -11.06 12.08
CA ASP A 48 -0.48 -11.06 11.10
C ASP A 48 -0.93 -10.51 9.74
N SER A 49 -2.12 -10.91 9.28
CA SER A 49 -2.71 -10.40 8.04
C SER A 49 -3.00 -8.90 8.11
N ILE A 50 -3.49 -8.40 9.25
CA ILE A 50 -3.74 -6.97 9.47
C ILE A 50 -2.40 -6.21 9.48
N GLY A 51 -1.37 -6.74 10.13
CA GLY A 51 -0.05 -6.11 10.18
C GLY A 51 0.56 -5.90 8.79
N ALA A 52 0.53 -6.93 7.95
CA ALA A 52 1.06 -6.85 6.59
C ALA A 52 0.29 -5.85 5.71
N SER A 53 -1.06 -5.87 5.79
CA SER A 53 -1.88 -4.89 5.05
C SER A 53 -1.60 -3.47 5.50
N LEU A 54 -1.48 -3.22 6.81
CA LEU A 54 -1.21 -1.89 7.35
C LEU A 54 0.15 -1.34 6.89
N GLU A 55 1.18 -2.18 6.82
CA GLU A 55 2.49 -1.71 6.33
C GLU A 55 2.44 -1.37 4.84
N ARG A 56 1.68 -2.14 4.05
CA ARG A 56 1.42 -1.86 2.64
C ARG A 56 0.71 -0.51 2.44
N SER A 57 -0.37 -0.27 3.19
CA SER A 57 -1.10 1.01 3.10
C SER A 57 -0.21 2.20 3.50
N ARG A 58 0.67 2.01 4.50
CA ARG A 58 1.64 3.04 4.92
C ARG A 58 2.67 3.33 3.85
N GLU A 59 3.18 2.32 3.16
CA GLU A 59 4.11 2.49 2.04
C GLU A 59 3.47 3.33 0.93
N VAL A 60 2.24 2.99 0.52
CA VAL A 60 1.48 3.77 -0.47
C VAL A 60 1.24 5.19 0.00
N GLY A 61 0.88 5.38 1.28
CA GLY A 61 0.69 6.71 1.88
C GLY A 61 1.96 7.57 1.84
N ARG A 62 3.12 7.00 2.23
CA ARG A 62 4.42 7.69 2.18
C ARG A 62 4.77 8.15 0.76
N PHE A 63 4.52 7.29 -0.22
CA PHE A 63 4.68 7.65 -1.64
C PHE A 63 3.77 8.81 -2.03
N LEU A 64 2.47 8.71 -1.74
CA LEU A 64 1.48 9.72 -2.13
C LEU A 64 1.76 11.09 -1.48
N ASP A 65 2.29 11.11 -0.26
CA ASP A 65 2.73 12.33 0.41
C ASP A 65 3.97 12.94 -0.28
N ALA A 66 4.95 12.12 -0.63
CA ALA A 66 6.15 12.56 -1.36
C ALA A 66 5.77 13.10 -2.75
N PHE A 67 4.95 12.35 -3.48
CA PHE A 67 4.38 12.75 -4.76
C PHE A 67 3.64 14.07 -4.66
N SER A 68 2.81 14.24 -3.63
CA SER A 68 2.02 15.47 -3.44
C SER A 68 2.91 16.69 -3.25
N LYS A 69 3.99 16.57 -2.46
CA LYS A 69 4.95 17.65 -2.25
C LYS A 69 5.65 18.05 -3.55
N GLU A 70 6.10 17.05 -4.33
CA GLU A 70 6.80 17.29 -5.58
C GLU A 70 5.88 17.89 -6.65
N ALA A 71 4.69 17.31 -6.83
CA ALA A 71 3.70 17.80 -7.79
C ALA A 71 3.19 19.20 -7.45
N SER A 72 3.08 19.55 -6.16
CA SER A 72 2.72 20.91 -5.74
C SER A 72 3.80 21.94 -6.07
N SER A 73 5.07 21.48 -6.10
CA SER A 73 6.25 22.24 -6.48
C SER A 73 6.60 22.15 -7.97
N ALA A 74 5.68 21.66 -8.81
CA ALA A 74 5.89 21.58 -10.24
C ALA A 74 6.09 22.97 -10.85
N PHE A 75 7.04 23.10 -11.76
CA PHE A 75 7.43 24.36 -12.39
C PHE A 75 7.47 24.22 -13.91
N TYR A 76 6.89 25.20 -14.58
CA TYR A 76 6.90 25.31 -16.03
C TYR A 76 6.90 26.77 -16.44
N LYS A 77 7.77 27.11 -17.39
CA LYS A 77 7.82 28.41 -18.04
C LYS A 77 7.87 28.20 -19.54
N ASP A 78 6.93 28.82 -20.27
CA ASP A 78 6.93 28.72 -21.73
C ASP A 78 8.24 29.28 -22.31
N GLY A 79 8.75 28.59 -23.34
CA GLY A 79 10.07 28.84 -23.93
C GLY A 79 11.27 28.31 -23.14
N ASN A 80 11.13 27.86 -21.89
CA ASN A 80 12.22 27.23 -21.14
C ASN A 80 12.28 25.72 -21.43
N LYS A 81 13.32 25.29 -22.15
CA LYS A 81 13.54 23.87 -22.51
C LYS A 81 13.79 22.95 -21.31
N ALA A 82 14.23 23.47 -20.17
CA ALA A 82 14.45 22.69 -18.96
C ALA A 82 13.16 22.38 -18.19
N SER A 83 12.09 23.14 -18.44
CA SER A 83 10.82 22.99 -17.72
C SER A 83 9.77 22.29 -18.58
N LEU A 84 9.18 21.21 -18.07
CA LEU A 84 8.16 20.43 -18.78
C LEU A 84 7.21 19.76 -17.79
N LEU A 85 6.01 19.46 -18.25
CA LEU A 85 5.14 18.47 -17.64
C LEU A 85 4.47 17.70 -18.77
N LYS A 86 4.66 16.39 -18.75
CA LYS A 86 4.05 15.47 -19.69
C LYS A 86 3.58 14.23 -18.95
N GLY A 87 2.30 13.93 -19.10
CA GLY A 87 1.71 12.73 -18.56
C GLY A 87 0.83 12.04 -19.57
N GLU A 88 0.89 10.73 -19.55
CA GLU A 88 0.16 9.85 -20.46
C GLU A 88 -0.42 8.69 -19.67
N ASN A 89 -1.71 8.43 -19.90
CA ASN A 89 -2.33 7.22 -19.40
C ASN A 89 -2.00 6.08 -20.37
N LYS A 90 -1.32 5.06 -19.84
CA LYS A 90 -0.93 3.85 -20.55
C LYS A 90 -1.56 2.66 -19.88
N ASP A 91 -1.67 1.58 -20.63
CA ASP A 91 -2.11 0.29 -20.12
C ASP A 91 -0.95 -0.71 -20.23
N SER A 92 -0.81 -1.56 -19.22
CA SER A 92 0.08 -2.71 -19.24
C SER A 92 -0.71 -3.94 -18.82
N ARG A 93 -0.98 -4.83 -19.79
CA ARG A 93 -1.70 -6.10 -19.58
C ARG A 93 -3.09 -5.90 -18.94
N GLY A 94 -3.82 -4.87 -19.33
CA GLY A 94 -5.16 -4.54 -18.81
C GLY A 94 -5.14 -3.81 -17.46
N ARG A 95 -3.97 -3.39 -16.98
CA ARG A 95 -3.79 -2.61 -15.74
C ARG A 95 -3.33 -1.19 -16.06
N PRO A 96 -3.87 -0.16 -15.38
CA PRO A 96 -3.40 1.21 -15.51
C PRO A 96 -1.90 1.33 -15.21
N ALA A 97 -1.14 1.90 -16.13
CA ALA A 97 0.32 1.95 -16.13
C ALA A 97 0.83 3.33 -16.56
N SER A 98 0.19 4.38 -16.04
CA SER A 98 0.46 5.77 -16.43
C SER A 98 1.93 6.14 -16.25
N ALA A 99 2.41 7.04 -17.09
CA ALA A 99 3.72 7.67 -16.94
C ALA A 99 3.55 9.18 -16.79
N LEU A 100 4.31 9.77 -15.88
CA LEU A 100 4.34 11.21 -15.64
C LEU A 100 5.79 11.65 -15.53
N VAL A 101 6.15 12.66 -16.30
CA VAL A 101 7.40 13.40 -16.15
C VAL A 101 7.08 14.87 -15.95
N PHE A 102 7.73 15.50 -14.97
CA PHE A 102 7.56 16.92 -14.71
C PHE A 102 8.80 17.50 -14.04
N THR A 103 8.98 18.80 -14.22
CA THR A 103 10.04 19.54 -13.54
C THR A 103 9.49 20.14 -12.25
N ALA A 104 10.24 20.04 -11.15
CA ALA A 104 9.82 20.55 -9.85
C ALA A 104 11.00 21.06 -9.03
N PHE A 105 10.73 22.01 -8.13
CA PHE A 105 11.67 22.41 -7.10
C PHE A 105 11.67 21.38 -5.97
N THR A 106 12.79 20.71 -5.76
CA THR A 106 12.93 19.65 -4.76
C THR A 106 14.39 19.50 -4.32
N TYR A 107 14.63 18.72 -3.26
CA TYR A 107 15.97 18.52 -2.74
C TYR A 107 16.82 17.72 -3.74
N PRO A 108 18.06 18.17 -4.03
CA PRO A 108 18.95 17.44 -4.92
C PRO A 108 19.28 16.07 -4.32
N VAL A 109 19.33 15.05 -5.16
CA VAL A 109 19.88 13.75 -4.77
C VAL A 109 21.39 13.95 -4.58
N MET A 110 21.81 14.14 -3.33
CA MET A 110 23.22 14.34 -2.97
C MET A 110 24.04 13.13 -3.41
N ARG A 111 24.81 13.28 -4.49
CA ARG A 111 25.80 12.32 -4.96
C ARG A 111 27.09 13.07 -5.30
N GLU A 112 28.25 12.48 -5.03
CA GLU A 112 29.53 12.98 -5.59
C GLU A 112 29.45 13.04 -7.11
N GLY A 113 29.64 14.25 -7.66
CA GLY A 113 29.47 14.54 -9.09
C GLY A 113 28.01 14.70 -9.56
N GLY A 114 27.03 14.58 -8.66
CA GLY A 114 25.62 14.88 -8.92
C GLY A 114 25.40 16.38 -9.07
N ALA A 115 24.58 16.77 -10.03
CA ALA A 115 24.40 18.17 -10.38
C ALA A 115 23.60 18.92 -9.30
N GLY A 116 24.20 20.00 -8.77
CA GLY A 116 23.67 20.83 -7.70
C GLY A 116 22.72 21.92 -8.20
N GLY A 117 21.54 21.53 -8.66
CA GLY A 117 20.45 22.43 -9.01
C GLY A 117 19.18 22.15 -8.19
N ASP A 118 18.47 23.20 -7.81
CA ASP A 118 17.20 23.10 -7.06
C ASP A 118 16.02 22.65 -7.94
N LEU A 119 16.18 22.72 -9.27
CA LEU A 119 15.18 22.33 -10.26
C LEU A 119 15.53 20.96 -10.87
N LEU A 120 14.72 19.95 -10.54
CA LEU A 120 14.91 18.59 -11.02
C LEU A 120 13.77 18.17 -11.95
N ALA A 121 14.09 17.39 -12.97
CA ALA A 121 13.11 16.63 -13.73
C ALA A 121 12.88 15.29 -13.02
N ILE A 122 11.62 15.01 -12.68
CA ILE A 122 11.19 13.81 -11.98
C ILE A 122 10.29 13.01 -12.93
N ARG A 123 10.49 11.70 -12.97
CA ARG A 123 9.66 10.78 -13.74
C ARG A 123 9.15 9.65 -12.87
N TYR A 124 7.84 9.49 -12.85
CA TYR A 124 7.13 8.34 -12.29
C TYR A 124 6.59 7.47 -13.42
N PHE A 125 6.86 6.17 -13.36
CA PHE A 125 6.41 5.21 -14.38
C PHE A 125 6.39 3.81 -13.81
N THR A 126 5.60 2.94 -14.42
CA THR A 126 5.50 1.54 -14.00
C THR A 126 6.18 0.62 -14.99
N GLU A 127 6.76 -0.47 -14.48
CA GLU A 127 7.16 -1.61 -15.31
C GLU A 127 6.59 -2.90 -14.74
N THR A 128 6.28 -3.85 -15.61
CA THR A 128 5.81 -5.18 -15.22
C THR A 128 6.95 -6.18 -15.40
N GLY A 129 7.34 -6.85 -14.33
CA GLY A 129 8.36 -7.89 -14.34
C GLY A 129 7.89 -9.16 -15.07
N GLU A 130 8.82 -10.09 -15.28
CA GLU A 130 8.52 -11.41 -15.84
C GLU A 130 7.57 -12.21 -14.95
N ASP A 131 7.63 -11.99 -13.63
CA ASP A 131 6.74 -12.55 -12.62
C ASP A 131 5.30 -11.99 -12.67
N GLY A 132 5.04 -11.01 -13.54
CA GLY A 132 3.75 -10.36 -13.69
C GLY A 132 3.47 -9.27 -12.64
N LYS A 133 4.38 -9.03 -11.69
CA LYS A 133 4.24 -7.95 -10.71
C LYS A 133 4.55 -6.61 -11.36
N MET A 134 3.79 -5.59 -11.00
CA MET A 134 4.04 -4.22 -11.46
C MET A 134 4.75 -3.44 -10.36
N THR A 135 5.81 -2.75 -10.72
CA THR A 135 6.58 -1.90 -9.81
C THR A 135 6.53 -0.46 -10.31
N LEU A 136 6.22 0.46 -9.39
CA LEU A 136 6.29 1.88 -9.62
C LEU A 136 7.72 2.36 -9.37
N TYR A 137 8.30 2.99 -10.38
CA TYR A 137 9.64 3.54 -10.35
C TYR A 137 9.62 5.06 -10.33
N LYS A 138 10.66 5.62 -9.72
CA LYS A 138 11.02 7.03 -9.78
C LYS A 138 12.40 7.19 -10.37
N GLU A 139 12.53 8.12 -11.30
CA GLU A 139 13.80 8.64 -11.79
C GLU A 139 13.83 10.15 -11.54
N ALA A 140 15.02 10.68 -11.21
CA ALA A 140 15.23 12.11 -11.10
C ALA A 140 16.59 12.48 -11.71
N TRP A 141 16.65 13.63 -12.38
CA TRP A 141 17.87 14.19 -12.96
C TRP A 141 17.80 15.73 -12.99
N ASP A 142 18.95 16.36 -13.23
CA ASP A 142 19.03 17.82 -13.40
C ASP A 142 18.32 18.24 -14.69
N ALA A 143 17.36 19.15 -14.56
CA ALA A 143 16.54 19.61 -15.67
C ALA A 143 17.32 20.35 -16.77
N TYR A 144 18.46 20.96 -16.44
CA TYR A 144 19.32 21.72 -17.35
C TYR A 144 20.42 20.87 -17.98
N ARG A 145 20.91 19.87 -17.25
CA ARG A 145 21.90 18.92 -17.74
C ARG A 145 21.16 17.71 -18.26
N GLY A 146 20.88 17.68 -19.56
CA GLY A 146 20.19 16.58 -20.24
C GLY A 146 20.89 15.20 -20.17
N ASP A 147 21.96 15.08 -19.38
CA ASP A 147 22.63 13.82 -19.09
C ASP A 147 21.79 13.02 -18.07
N ARG A 148 21.26 11.89 -18.54
CA ARG A 148 20.40 10.98 -17.78
C ARG A 148 21.22 10.07 -16.88
N LEU A 149 22.13 10.63 -16.10
CA LEU A 149 22.65 9.96 -14.90
C LEU A 149 21.53 9.93 -13.82
N SER A 150 20.39 9.34 -14.19
CA SER A 150 19.21 9.17 -13.35
C SER A 150 19.25 7.78 -12.73
N ILE A 151 19.17 7.72 -11.41
CA ILE A 151 19.00 6.45 -10.70
C ILE A 151 17.52 6.09 -10.77
N LYS A 152 17.24 4.91 -11.29
CA LYS A 152 15.92 4.30 -11.27
C LYS A 152 15.70 3.66 -9.91
N LEU A 153 14.78 4.22 -9.12
CA LEU A 153 14.47 3.78 -7.77
C LEU A 153 13.10 3.10 -7.74
N PRO A 154 12.97 1.85 -7.27
CA PRO A 154 11.66 1.27 -6.97
C PRO A 154 11.05 2.02 -5.78
N VAL A 155 9.80 2.47 -5.94
CA VAL A 155 9.08 3.24 -4.91
C VAL A 155 8.01 2.40 -4.22
N ILE A 156 7.27 1.62 -5.00
CA ILE A 156 6.27 0.66 -4.52
C ILE A 156 6.30 -0.54 -5.44
N GLU A 157 6.40 -1.73 -4.87
CA GLU A 157 6.35 -3.00 -5.59
C GLU A 157 4.95 -3.64 -5.53
N ASP A 158 4.71 -4.56 -6.47
CA ASP A 158 3.52 -5.42 -6.50
C ASP A 158 2.18 -4.65 -6.61
N ILE A 159 2.17 -3.48 -7.26
CA ILE A 159 0.93 -2.71 -7.44
C ILE A 159 0.02 -3.34 -8.50
N GLU A 160 -1.28 -3.06 -8.41
CA GLU A 160 -2.27 -3.45 -9.41
C GLU A 160 -2.55 -2.36 -10.44
N GLY A 161 -2.12 -1.13 -10.19
CA GLY A 161 -2.22 -0.06 -11.17
C GLY A 161 -1.76 1.29 -10.66
N PHE A 162 -1.34 2.13 -11.60
CA PHE A 162 -1.00 3.52 -11.38
C PHE A 162 -1.67 4.37 -12.46
N GLU A 163 -2.54 5.29 -12.03
CA GLU A 163 -3.24 6.21 -12.91
C GLU A 163 -2.91 7.66 -12.56
N VAL A 164 -2.63 8.47 -13.58
CA VAL A 164 -2.46 9.92 -13.44
C VAL A 164 -3.47 10.65 -14.30
N SER A 165 -4.10 11.68 -13.71
CA SER A 165 -5.01 12.58 -14.43
C SER A 165 -4.76 14.04 -14.05
N PHE A 166 -5.19 14.96 -14.92
CA PHE A 166 -4.83 16.37 -14.89
C PHE A 166 -6.07 17.25 -14.90
N LEU A 167 -6.18 18.17 -13.94
CA LEU A 167 -7.32 19.07 -13.85
C LEU A 167 -7.22 20.19 -14.89
N SER A 168 -8.22 20.26 -15.76
CA SER A 168 -8.37 21.28 -16.80
C SER A 168 -9.77 21.88 -16.77
N GLY A 169 -9.88 23.14 -16.38
CA GLY A 169 -11.18 23.77 -16.11
C GLY A 169 -11.95 23.00 -15.05
N ASN A 170 -13.10 22.42 -15.41
CA ASN A 170 -13.96 21.65 -14.52
C ASN A 170 -13.81 20.13 -14.67
N GLY A 171 -12.91 19.65 -15.54
CA GLY A 171 -12.76 18.23 -15.88
C GLY A 171 -11.36 17.67 -15.64
N TRP A 172 -11.26 16.35 -15.66
CA TRP A 172 -9.99 15.62 -15.53
C TRP A 172 -9.57 15.04 -16.89
N ALA A 173 -8.47 15.53 -17.44
CA ALA A 173 -7.84 14.98 -18.64
C ALA A 173 -6.95 13.78 -18.29
N LYS A 174 -6.92 12.77 -19.16
CA LYS A 174 -6.08 11.56 -19.02
C LYS A 174 -4.65 11.74 -19.52
N ALA A 175 -4.39 12.83 -20.23
CA ALA A 175 -3.08 13.17 -20.72
C ALA A 175 -2.87 14.69 -20.59
N TRP A 176 -1.62 15.09 -20.46
CA TRP A 176 -1.22 16.48 -20.47
C TRP A 176 0.15 16.60 -21.12
N ASP A 177 0.35 17.66 -21.89
CA ASP A 177 1.65 17.97 -22.48
C ASP A 177 1.81 19.49 -22.50
N THR A 178 2.72 20.03 -21.69
CA THR A 178 2.96 21.48 -21.63
C THR A 178 3.54 22.03 -22.93
N SER A 179 4.12 21.19 -23.79
CA SER A 179 4.56 21.64 -25.12
C SER A 179 3.38 22.07 -26.00
N LEU A 180 2.20 21.48 -25.77
CA LEU A 180 0.93 21.77 -26.45
C LEU A 180 0.08 22.78 -25.68
N GLU A 181 -0.11 22.55 -24.38
CA GLU A 181 -1.02 23.34 -23.53
C GLU A 181 -0.44 24.69 -23.11
N LYS A 182 0.90 24.84 -23.15
CA LYS A 182 1.64 26.05 -22.72
C LYS A 182 1.35 26.50 -21.29
N LYS A 183 0.82 25.61 -20.44
CA LYS A 183 0.52 25.85 -19.03
C LYS A 183 0.49 24.55 -18.23
N LEU A 184 0.69 24.67 -16.92
CA LEU A 184 0.48 23.56 -15.99
C LEU A 184 -1.02 23.30 -15.77
N PRO A 185 -1.41 22.05 -15.46
CA PRO A 185 -2.75 21.75 -15.00
C PRO A 185 -2.98 22.35 -13.61
N ALA A 186 -4.24 22.63 -13.26
CA ALA A 186 -4.56 23.23 -11.96
C ALA A 186 -4.28 22.28 -10.77
N ALA A 187 -4.38 20.98 -11.01
CA ALA A 187 -4.06 19.93 -10.07
C ALA A 187 -3.67 18.65 -10.83
N ILE A 188 -2.88 17.81 -10.18
CA ILE A 188 -2.52 16.48 -10.66
C ILE A 188 -3.16 15.49 -9.71
N LYS A 189 -3.79 14.44 -10.22
CA LYS A 189 -4.34 13.34 -9.41
C LYS A 189 -3.58 12.09 -9.73
N ALA A 190 -3.00 11.47 -8.71
CA ALA A 190 -2.40 10.15 -8.77
C ALA A 190 -3.31 9.15 -8.03
N VAL A 191 -3.53 7.99 -8.62
CA VAL A 191 -4.23 6.86 -8.01
C VAL A 191 -3.33 5.64 -8.08
N VAL A 192 -3.10 4.99 -6.94
CA VAL A 192 -2.38 3.73 -6.82
C VAL A 192 -3.37 2.66 -6.37
N SER A 193 -3.41 1.56 -7.10
CA SER A 193 -4.20 0.38 -6.75
C SER A 193 -3.28 -0.70 -6.19
N ILE A 194 -3.62 -1.26 -5.04
CA ILE A 194 -2.90 -2.39 -4.43
C ILE A 194 -3.86 -3.49 -4.00
N LYS A 195 -3.37 -4.72 -3.95
CA LYS A 195 -4.15 -5.85 -3.45
C LYS A 195 -4.04 -5.95 -1.93
N GLU A 196 -5.18 -5.85 -1.23
CA GLU A 196 -5.30 -5.95 0.22
C GLU A 196 -6.37 -6.96 0.61
N THR A 197 -6.02 -7.97 1.42
CA THR A 197 -6.96 -8.98 1.96
C THR A 197 -7.91 -9.59 0.90
N GLY A 198 -7.42 -9.78 -0.34
CA GLY A 198 -8.18 -10.37 -1.44
C GLY A 198 -9.01 -9.38 -2.27
N ALA A 199 -9.05 -8.10 -1.93
CA ALA A 199 -9.67 -7.03 -2.69
C ALA A 199 -8.63 -6.05 -3.24
N ILE A 200 -9.02 -5.25 -4.24
CA ILE A 200 -8.20 -4.12 -4.72
C ILE A 200 -8.60 -2.89 -3.92
N ALA A 201 -7.63 -2.26 -3.28
CA ALA A 201 -7.77 -0.98 -2.59
C ALA A 201 -7.10 0.14 -3.40
N GLU A 202 -7.80 1.26 -3.53
CA GLU A 202 -7.31 2.44 -4.25
C GLU A 202 -6.96 3.57 -3.28
N TYR A 203 -5.77 4.12 -3.46
CA TYR A 203 -5.24 5.25 -2.71
C TYR A 203 -5.00 6.41 -3.68
N ARG A 204 -5.37 7.63 -3.28
CA ARG A 204 -5.32 8.79 -4.18
C ARG A 204 -4.73 10.03 -3.52
N ALA A 205 -3.98 10.79 -4.31
CA ALA A 205 -3.50 12.12 -3.96
C ALA A 205 -3.94 13.12 -5.02
N ILE A 206 -4.31 14.34 -4.59
CA ILE A 206 -4.74 15.42 -5.49
C ILE A 206 -3.98 16.73 -5.15
N PRO A 207 -2.65 16.78 -5.36
CA PRO A 207 -1.89 18.01 -5.22
C PRO A 207 -2.37 19.09 -6.18
N ARG A 208 -2.60 20.29 -5.65
CA ARG A 208 -2.75 21.50 -6.47
C ARG A 208 -1.37 21.98 -6.88
N VAL A 209 -1.24 22.42 -8.13
CA VAL A 209 0.00 23.02 -8.60
C VAL A 209 0.02 24.47 -8.13
N VAL A 210 0.95 24.81 -7.23
CA VAL A 210 0.94 26.10 -6.51
C VAL A 210 1.88 27.12 -7.15
N ILE A 211 3.00 26.66 -7.72
CA ILE A 211 4.02 27.54 -8.30
C ILE A 211 3.51 28.03 -9.66
N ARG A 212 3.24 29.33 -9.76
CA ARG A 212 2.84 30.05 -10.97
C ARG A 212 3.95 30.98 -11.43
#